data_AF-A0AAD6FLA6-F1
#
_entry.id   AF-A0AAD6FLA6-F1
#
_cell.length_a   1.000
_cell.length_b   1.000
_cell.length_c   1.000
_cell.angle_alpha   90.00
_cell.angle_beta   90.00
_cell.angle_gamma   90.00
#
_symmetry.space_group_name_H-M   'P 1'
#
loop_
_entity.id
_entity.type
_entity.pdbx_description
1 polymer ?
#
loop_
_entity_poly.entity_id
_entity_poly.type
_entity_poly.pdbx_seq_one_letter_code
_entity_poly.pdbx_strand_id
1 'polypeptide(L)'
;MICYMKQDDGKLSLDEFQAFFSDGTLNEEELEKLFHSIDSDNTSDEGYTQGMNNAEDRTTFLQNLPIDDGPFTASELARTKSTVREGKSAGPDGIPPEVLKYCDLDDLILDFCNLALLHNMQPDIWSLSNIIPVPSTLT
;
A
#
# COMPACT_ATOMS: atom_id res chain seq x y z
N MET A 1 9.61 5.09 -8.85
CA MET A 1 10.34 4.94 -7.58
C MET A 1 11.59 4.11 -7.85
N ILE A 2 12.78 4.52 -7.41
CA ILE A 2 13.94 3.61 -7.38
C ILE A 2 13.96 3.07 -5.95
N CYS A 3 13.56 1.82 -5.79
CA CYS A 3 13.58 1.15 -4.50
C CYS A 3 15.01 0.69 -4.22
N TYR A 4 15.65 1.30 -3.24
CA TYR A 4 16.65 0.60 -2.44
C TYR A 4 15.88 -0.14 -1.34
N MET A 5 15.24 -1.27 -1.68
CA MET A 5 14.97 -2.27 -0.65
C MET A 5 16.33 -2.88 -0.35
N LYS A 6 16.92 -2.52 0.79
CA LYS A 6 18.05 -3.29 1.30
C LYS A 6 17.54 -4.72 1.49
N GLN A 7 18.23 -5.66 0.86
CA GLN A 7 17.98 -7.08 1.05
C GLN A 7 18.51 -7.48 2.42
N ASP A 8 17.75 -7.21 3.48
CA ASP A 8 18.00 -7.83 4.77
C ASP A 8 16.70 -8.59 5.12
N ASP A 9 16.84 -9.90 5.34
CA ASP A 9 15.89 -10.93 5.84
C ASP A 9 14.45 -11.10 5.27
N GLY A 10 13.96 -10.22 4.39
CA GLY A 10 12.59 -10.32 3.86
C GLY A 10 11.51 -9.95 4.87
N LYS A 11 11.89 -9.32 5.99
CA LYS A 11 10.99 -8.73 6.98
C LYS A 11 11.00 -7.22 6.83
N LEU A 12 9.90 -6.61 7.24
CA LEU A 12 9.76 -5.16 7.25
C LEU A 12 10.06 -4.68 8.67
N SER A 13 11.11 -3.88 8.85
CA SER A 13 11.45 -3.31 10.16
C SER A 13 10.49 -2.16 10.54
N LEU A 14 10.41 -1.82 11.82
CA LEU A 14 9.57 -0.71 12.31
C LEU A 14 9.97 0.63 11.65
N ASP A 15 11.26 0.91 11.50
CA ASP A 15 11.77 2.12 10.85
C ASP A 15 11.35 2.19 9.36
N GLU A 16 11.36 1.04 8.67
CA GLU A 16 10.90 0.96 7.28
C GLU A 16 9.39 1.13 7.21
N PHE A 17 8.63 0.45 8.07
CA PHE A 17 7.18 0.62 8.16
C PHE A 17 6.82 2.09 8.44
N GLN A 18 7.51 2.74 9.37
CA GLN A 18 7.31 4.14 9.68
C GLN A 18 7.61 5.04 8.48
N ALA A 19 8.72 4.81 7.79
CA ALA A 19 9.06 5.56 6.58
C ALA A 19 8.03 5.35 5.46
N PHE A 20 7.48 4.15 5.30
CA PHE A 20 6.48 3.82 4.29
C PHE A 20 5.13 4.49 4.54
N PHE A 21 4.69 4.58 5.79
CA PHE A 21 3.40 5.16 6.17
C PHE A 21 3.51 6.63 6.67
N SER A 22 4.66 7.26 6.48
CA SER A 22 4.92 8.68 6.83
C SER A 22 4.17 9.72 5.98
N ASP A 23 3.25 9.28 5.11
CA ASP A 23 2.38 10.12 4.27
C ASP A 23 1.44 11.05 5.08
N GLY A 24 1.40 10.88 6.41
CA GLY A 24 0.79 11.83 7.34
C GLY A 24 -0.63 11.46 7.79
N THR A 25 -1.11 10.27 7.44
CA THR A 25 -2.41 9.74 7.89
C THR A 25 -2.37 9.28 9.35
N LEU A 26 -1.23 8.76 9.82
CA LEU A 26 -1.03 8.30 11.20
C LEU A 26 0.19 8.98 11.82
N ASN A 27 0.14 9.21 13.14
CA ASN A 27 1.30 9.68 13.89
C ASN A 27 2.24 8.52 14.29
N GLU A 28 3.45 8.84 14.75
CA GLU A 28 4.48 7.86 15.13
C GLU A 28 3.99 6.83 16.17
N GLU A 29 3.20 7.27 17.15
CA GLU A 29 2.64 6.41 18.20
C GLU A 29 1.55 5.46 17.67
N GLU A 30 0.68 5.95 16.78
CA GLU A 30 -0.35 5.13 16.13
C GLU A 30 0.28 4.09 15.19
N LEU A 31 1.35 4.48 14.52
CA LEU A 31 2.06 3.64 13.57
C LEU A 31 2.86 2.54 14.27
N GLU A 32 3.48 2.85 15.41
CA GLU A 32 4.05 1.84 16.31
C GLU A 32 2.99 0.86 16.80
N LYS A 33 1.83 1.33 17.27
CA LYS A 33 0.74 0.45 17.72
C LYS A 33 0.23 -0.45 16.59
N LEU A 34 0.12 0.08 15.37
CA LEU A 34 -0.28 -0.68 14.20
C LEU A 34 0.74 -1.78 13.85
N PHE A 35 2.04 -1.45 13.85
CA PHE A 35 3.11 -2.41 13.57
C PHE A 35 3.07 -3.60 14.55
N HIS A 36 2.99 -3.32 15.86
CA HIS A 36 2.94 -4.36 16.88
C HIS A 36 1.65 -5.19 16.84
N SER A 37 0.51 -4.58 16.47
CA SER A 37 -0.75 -5.30 16.30
C SER A 37 -0.71 -6.29 15.13
N ILE A 38 0.01 -5.98 14.06
CA ILE A 38 0.14 -6.84 12.86
C ILE A 38 1.21 -7.92 13.06
N ASP A 39 2.37 -7.58 13.65
CA ASP A 39 3.50 -8.48 13.83
C ASP A 39 3.27 -9.56 14.91
N SER A 40 2.36 -9.30 15.87
CA SER A 40 2.02 -10.27 16.92
C SER A 40 1.39 -11.58 16.42
N ASP A 41 0.96 -11.67 15.15
CA ASP A 41 0.40 -12.90 14.58
C ASP A 41 1.49 -13.89 14.09
N ASN A 42 2.80 -13.57 14.17
CA ASN A 42 3.87 -14.47 13.68
C ASN A 42 5.08 -14.70 14.60
N THR A 43 5.09 -14.19 15.84
CA THR A 43 6.14 -14.51 16.81
C THR A 43 5.57 -14.89 18.17
N SER A 44 5.67 -16.17 18.52
CA SER A 44 5.68 -16.62 19.91
C SER A 44 7.03 -16.22 20.51
N ASP A 45 7.19 -14.94 20.85
CA ASP A 45 8.32 -14.46 21.65
C ASP A 45 7.78 -13.75 22.90
N GLU A 46 8.00 -14.39 24.05
CA GLU A 46 7.48 -14.04 25.37
C GLU A 46 8.24 -12.85 26.00
N GLY A 47 8.31 -11.71 25.30
CA GLY A 47 9.19 -10.58 25.68
C GLY A 47 8.53 -9.26 26.05
N TYR A 48 7.35 -8.93 25.52
CA TYR A 48 6.75 -7.60 25.70
C TYR A 48 5.31 -7.68 26.18
N THR A 49 5.13 -7.97 27.47
CA THR A 49 3.81 -7.84 28.11
C THR A 49 3.59 -6.41 28.58
N GLN A 50 2.92 -5.58 27.76
CA GLN A 50 1.89 -4.67 28.29
C GLN A 50 0.92 -4.21 27.17
N GLY A 51 -0.27 -4.82 27.12
CA GLY A 51 -1.47 -4.01 26.92
C GLY A 51 -2.44 -4.26 25.76
N MET A 52 -2.40 -5.36 24.99
CA MET A 52 -3.44 -5.66 23.97
C MET A 52 -3.78 -7.15 23.88
N ASN A 53 -4.13 -7.78 25.01
CA ASN A 53 -4.34 -9.24 25.09
C ASN A 53 -5.76 -9.70 24.72
N ASN A 54 -6.61 -8.85 24.14
CA ASN A 54 -7.96 -9.23 23.73
C ASN A 54 -8.17 -8.92 22.25
N ALA A 55 -8.65 -9.91 21.47
CA ALA A 55 -9.01 -9.73 20.06
C ALA A 55 -10.05 -8.62 19.83
N GLU A 56 -10.87 -8.33 20.84
CA GLU A 56 -11.83 -7.21 20.84
C GLU A 56 -11.13 -5.84 20.87
N ASP A 57 -9.99 -5.73 21.55
CA ASP A 57 -9.19 -4.49 21.66
C ASP A 57 -8.45 -4.18 20.35
N ARG A 58 -7.95 -5.21 19.66
CA ARG A 58 -7.35 -5.10 18.32
C ARG A 58 -8.35 -4.58 17.29
N THR A 59 -9.54 -5.17 17.26
CA THR A 59 -10.60 -4.78 16.33
C THR A 59 -11.05 -3.34 16.58
N THR A 60 -11.15 -2.96 17.86
CA THR A 60 -11.51 -1.60 18.28
C THR A 60 -10.42 -0.59 17.93
N PHE A 61 -9.14 -0.94 18.07
CA PHE A 61 -8.04 -0.06 17.65
C PHE A 61 -8.07 0.20 16.15
N LEU A 62 -8.16 -0.86 15.33
CA LEU A 62 -8.18 -0.75 13.87
C LEU A 62 -9.38 0.06 13.37
N GLN A 63 -10.54 -0.05 14.02
CA GLN A 63 -11.75 0.70 13.68
C GLN A 63 -11.72 2.18 14.13
N ASN A 64 -10.83 2.54 15.05
CA ASN A 64 -10.71 3.91 15.58
C ASN A 64 -9.50 4.66 15.03
N LEU A 65 -8.78 4.09 14.06
CA LEU A 65 -7.73 4.82 13.37
C LEU A 65 -8.36 5.94 12.54
N PRO A 66 -7.74 7.13 12.47
CA PRO A 66 -8.19 8.24 11.62
C PRO A 66 -7.88 7.97 10.14
N ILE A 67 -8.08 6.74 9.67
CA ILE A 67 -7.90 6.32 8.29
C ILE A 67 -9.28 6.26 7.67
N ASP A 68 -9.46 6.96 6.56
CA ASP A 68 -10.64 6.81 5.73
C ASP A 68 -10.52 5.48 4.97
N ASP A 69 -11.25 4.46 5.42
CA ASP A 69 -11.39 3.16 4.74
C ASP A 69 -12.61 3.13 3.80
N GLY A 70 -13.20 4.30 3.55
CA GLY A 70 -14.30 4.50 2.62
C GLY A 70 -13.91 4.29 1.15
N PRO A 71 -14.89 4.45 0.25
CA PRO A 71 -14.64 4.39 -1.19
C PRO A 71 -13.66 5.48 -1.62
N PHE A 72 -12.78 5.13 -2.54
CA PHE A 72 -11.83 6.04 -3.15
C PHE A 72 -12.56 7.23 -3.78
N THR A 73 -11.97 8.40 -3.59
CA THR A 73 -12.44 9.68 -4.12
C THR A 73 -11.65 10.09 -5.37
N ALA A 74 -12.27 10.91 -6.22
CA ALA A 74 -11.58 11.46 -7.40
C ALA A 74 -10.32 12.26 -7.04
N SER A 75 -10.31 12.90 -5.87
CA SER A 75 -9.15 13.66 -5.36
C SER A 75 -7.96 12.75 -5.03
N GLU A 76 -8.20 11.57 -4.48
CA GLU A 76 -7.15 10.57 -4.21
C GLU A 76 -6.61 9.98 -5.50
N LEU A 77 -7.51 9.63 -6.44
CA LEU A 77 -7.10 9.17 -7.77
C LEU A 77 -6.22 10.21 -8.48
N ALA A 78 -6.60 11.50 -8.43
CA ALA A 78 -5.82 12.58 -9.03
C ALA A 78 -4.44 12.72 -8.38
N ARG A 79 -4.35 12.61 -7.05
CA ARG A 79 -3.06 12.61 -6.32
C ARG A 79 -2.19 11.45 -6.77
N THR A 80 -2.71 10.23 -6.79
CA THR A 80 -1.96 9.04 -7.21
C THR A 80 -1.54 9.12 -8.67
N LYS A 81 -2.44 9.55 -9.56
CA LYS A 81 -2.16 9.75 -10.99
C LYS A 81 -1.02 10.73 -11.23
N SER A 82 -0.89 11.77 -10.40
CA SER A 82 0.22 12.72 -10.47
C SER A 82 1.59 12.09 -10.16
N THR A 83 1.64 11.02 -9.36
CA THR A 83 2.88 10.32 -8.98
C THR A 83 3.40 9.37 -10.06
N VAL A 84 2.56 9.00 -11.03
CA VAL A 84 2.95 8.13 -12.16
C VAL A 84 4.11 8.80 -12.91
N ARG A 85 5.14 8.04 -13.25
CA ARG A 85 6.32 8.57 -13.96
C ARG A 85 6.27 8.17 -15.43
N GLU A 86 6.51 9.14 -16.30
CA GLU A 86 6.64 8.93 -17.75
C GLU A 86 7.97 8.26 -18.08
N GLY A 87 8.04 7.60 -19.24
CA GLY A 87 9.25 6.91 -19.71
C GLY A 87 9.58 5.65 -18.92
N LYS A 88 8.60 5.05 -18.23
CA LYS A 88 8.71 3.70 -17.66
C LYS A 88 8.30 2.65 -18.70
N SER A 89 8.77 1.42 -18.50
CA SER A 89 8.36 0.30 -19.34
C SER A 89 6.85 0.12 -19.30
N ALA A 90 6.30 -0.26 -20.44
CA ALA A 90 4.92 -0.70 -20.52
C ALA A 90 4.69 -1.90 -19.59
N GLY A 91 3.45 -2.03 -19.10
CA GLY A 91 3.03 -3.21 -18.38
C GLY A 91 3.13 -4.48 -19.27
N PRO A 92 2.95 -5.68 -18.68
CA PRO A 92 2.92 -6.93 -19.44
C PRO A 92 1.79 -6.98 -20.48
N ASP A 93 0.78 -6.14 -20.32
CA ASP A 93 -0.31 -5.85 -21.25
C ASP A 93 0.11 -4.96 -22.43
N GLY A 94 1.34 -4.44 -22.43
CA GLY A 94 1.84 -3.51 -23.44
C GLY A 94 1.31 -2.08 -23.29
N ILE A 95 0.64 -1.76 -22.18
CA ILE A 95 0.09 -0.44 -21.93
C ILE A 95 1.16 0.46 -21.30
N PRO A 96 1.54 1.57 -21.95
CA PRO A 96 2.53 2.49 -21.40
C PRO A 96 1.88 3.41 -20.34
N PRO A 97 2.65 3.89 -19.35
CA PRO A 97 2.13 4.70 -18.24
C PRO A 97 1.48 6.02 -18.69
N GLU A 98 1.85 6.53 -19.86
CA GLU A 98 1.28 7.72 -20.49
C GLU A 98 -0.23 7.55 -20.77
N VAL A 99 -0.70 6.33 -21.04
CA VAL A 99 -2.13 6.05 -21.24
C VAL A 99 -2.90 6.33 -19.95
N LEU A 100 -2.39 5.87 -18.80
CA LEU A 100 -3.04 6.16 -17.52
C LEU A 100 -3.02 7.66 -17.18
N LYS A 101 -2.01 8.41 -17.63
CA LYS A 101 -1.91 9.86 -17.37
C LYS A 101 -2.80 10.72 -18.25
N TYR A 102 -2.81 10.46 -19.55
CA TYR A 102 -3.38 11.38 -20.53
C TYR A 102 -4.74 10.92 -21.05
N CYS A 103 -5.11 9.65 -20.87
CA CYS A 103 -6.44 9.20 -21.23
C CYS A 103 -7.46 9.57 -20.16
N ASP A 104 -8.67 9.85 -20.62
CA ASP A 104 -9.84 10.12 -19.78
C ASP A 104 -10.45 8.80 -19.32
N LEU A 105 -9.75 8.15 -18.39
CA LEU A 105 -10.12 6.87 -17.79
C LEU A 105 -10.44 7.01 -16.30
N ASP A 106 -10.46 8.24 -15.78
CA ASP A 106 -10.48 8.49 -14.34
C ASP A 106 -11.76 7.98 -13.70
N ASP A 107 -12.92 8.28 -14.30
CA ASP A 107 -14.22 7.79 -13.82
C ASP A 107 -14.29 6.25 -13.88
N LEU A 108 -13.79 5.65 -14.96
CA LEU A 108 -13.79 4.19 -15.12
C LEU A 108 -12.89 3.49 -14.09
N ILE A 109 -11.71 4.05 -13.83
CA ILE A 109 -10.77 3.52 -12.84
C ILE A 109 -11.38 3.67 -11.45
N LEU A 110 -11.97 4.83 -11.15
CA LEU A 110 -12.59 5.10 -9.86
C LEU A 110 -13.76 4.13 -9.58
N ASP A 111 -14.65 3.98 -10.56
CA ASP A 111 -15.78 3.04 -10.48
C ASP A 111 -15.28 1.61 -10.29
N PHE A 112 -14.27 1.18 -11.05
CA PHE A 112 -13.72 -0.16 -10.94
C PHE A 112 -13.11 -0.43 -9.55
N CYS A 113 -12.30 0.49 -9.04
CA CYS A 113 -11.68 0.37 -7.72
C CYS A 113 -12.73 0.34 -6.60
N ASN A 114 -13.75 1.20 -6.69
CA ASN A 114 -14.82 1.24 -5.70
C ASN A 114 -15.73 0.01 -5.76
N LEU A 115 -16.00 -0.53 -6.95
CA LEU A 115 -16.70 -1.80 -7.10
C LEU A 115 -15.90 -2.96 -6.51
N ALA A 116 -14.59 -3.01 -6.76
CA ALA A 116 -13.71 -4.03 -6.21
C ALA A 116 -13.67 -3.97 -4.68
N LEU A 117 -13.60 -2.77 -4.10
CA LEU A 117 -13.60 -2.53 -2.66
C LEU A 117 -14.94 -2.92 -2.02
N LEU A 118 -16.05 -2.34 -2.50
CA LEU A 118 -17.39 -2.52 -1.89
C LEU A 118 -17.94 -3.94 -2.04
N HIS A 119 -17.63 -4.61 -3.14
CA HIS A 119 -18.10 -5.98 -3.40
C HIS A 119 -17.07 -7.05 -3.08
N ASN A 120 -15.89 -6.66 -2.56
CA ASN A 120 -14.78 -7.55 -2.28
C ASN A 120 -14.40 -8.43 -3.51
N MET A 121 -14.49 -7.82 -4.70
CA MET A 121 -14.24 -8.46 -6.01
C MET A 121 -12.90 -8.04 -6.61
N GLN A 122 -11.85 -7.99 -5.80
CA GLN A 122 -10.51 -7.73 -6.33
C GLN A 122 -10.08 -8.88 -7.25
N PRO A 123 -9.52 -8.60 -8.44
CA PRO A 123 -8.94 -9.63 -9.29
C PRO A 123 -7.73 -10.31 -8.61
N ASP A 124 -7.59 -11.62 -8.76
CA ASP A 124 -6.45 -12.39 -8.19
C ASP A 124 -5.08 -11.84 -8.63
N ILE A 125 -5.01 -11.23 -9.81
CA ILE A 125 -3.79 -10.64 -10.37
C ILE A 125 -3.27 -9.49 -9.50
N TRP A 126 -4.11 -8.80 -8.73
CA TRP A 126 -3.68 -7.74 -7.81
C TRP A 126 -2.81 -8.26 -6.67
N SER A 127 -2.92 -9.56 -6.35
CA SER A 127 -2.05 -10.24 -5.39
C SER A 127 -0.73 -10.74 -6.00
N LEU A 128 -0.51 -10.54 -7.30
CA LEU A 128 0.70 -10.96 -8.01
C LEU A 128 1.66 -9.77 -8.18
N SER A 129 2.87 -9.88 -7.63
CA SER A 129 3.96 -8.91 -7.87
C SER A 129 4.90 -9.43 -8.96
N ASN A 130 4.82 -8.84 -10.17
CA ASN A 130 5.73 -9.12 -11.28
C ASN A 130 6.72 -7.96 -11.49
N ILE A 131 8.02 -8.23 -11.37
CA ILE A 131 9.09 -7.26 -11.64
C ILE A 131 9.55 -7.44 -13.09
N ILE A 132 9.30 -6.45 -13.94
CA ILE A 132 9.80 -6.43 -15.32
C ILE A 132 11.10 -5.58 -15.35
N PRO A 133 12.28 -6.20 -15.57
CA PRO A 133 13.53 -5.45 -15.63
C PRO A 133 13.58 -4.59 -16.90
N VAL A 134 13.94 -3.31 -16.74
CA VAL A 134 14.19 -2.40 -17.87
C VAL A 134 15.69 -2.41 -18.15
N PRO A 135 16.14 -2.73 -19.38
CA PRO A 135 17.54 -2.58 -19.73
C PRO A 135 17.91 -1.10 -19.76
N SER A 136 18.80 -0.66 -18.86
CA SER A 136 19.41 0.66 -18.92
C SER A 136 20.24 0.76 -20.21
N THR A 137 19.81 1.58 -21.16
CA THR A 137 20.61 1.90 -22.34
C THR A 137 21.89 2.59 -21.89
N LEU A 138 23.03 1.92 -22.06
CA LEU A 138 24.36 2.53 -21.95
C LEU A 138 24.48 3.58 -23.07
N THR A 139 24.29 4.85 -22.73
CA THR A 139 24.75 5.99 -23.52
C THR A 139 26.11 6.45 -23.03
#